data_AF-A0A7S2EKF1-F1
#
_entry.id   AF-A0A7S2EKF1-F1
#
_cell.length_a   1.000
_cell.length_b   1.000
_cell.length_c   1.000
_cell.angle_alpha   90.00
_cell.angle_beta   90.00
_cell.angle_gamma   90.00
#
_symmetry.space_group_name_H-M   'P 1'
#
loop_
_entity.id
_entity.type
_entity.pdbx_description
1 polymer ?
#
loop_
_entity_poly.entity_id
_entity_poly.type
_entity_poly.pdbx_seq_one_letter_code
_entity_poly.pdbx_strand_id
1 'polypeptide(L)'
;SKPQNNSPKTSLFATVSEQHRQYCTTSSKNICLEYHYKLPTTLNMVAMPKIVIAGGGIIGTSISYFLAKEHDTSVTLIDPKGIAPGASSKAGGFLARQWRDDTPLEPMHQLGFDLHEKIADELIETNIDYRRLTCSAVAIDETQTRKVQKPPSKKLEGVEWVDRAVVGSVSMADETNCAQVHPRKLCEQ
;
A
#
# COMPACT_ATOMS: atom_id res chain seq x y z
N SER A 1 30.68 29.11 39.26
CA SER A 1 30.68 27.68 38.91
C SER A 1 29.26 27.14 39.10
N LYS A 2 28.64 26.64 38.03
CA LYS A 2 27.26 26.12 38.04
C LYS A 2 27.17 24.83 38.87
N PRO A 3 26.12 24.61 39.69
CA PRO A 3 25.81 23.29 40.18
C PRO A 3 25.10 22.48 39.08
N GLN A 4 25.50 21.22 38.96
CA GLN A 4 25.01 20.23 38.02
C GLN A 4 23.58 19.83 38.36
N ASN A 5 22.70 19.79 37.35
CA ASN A 5 21.35 19.26 37.47
C ASN A 5 21.35 17.84 36.86
N ASN A 6 21.31 16.83 37.72
CA ASN A 6 21.14 15.43 37.35
C ASN A 6 19.63 15.11 37.41
N SER A 7 18.99 14.93 36.26
CA SER A 7 17.69 14.27 36.16
C SER A 7 17.85 12.92 35.45
N PRO A 8 17.25 11.83 35.96
CA PRO A 8 17.32 10.53 35.33
C PRO A 8 16.45 10.50 34.07
N LYS A 9 17.02 9.97 32.99
CA LYS A 9 16.31 9.63 31.75
C LYS A 9 15.40 8.42 32.02
N THR A 10 14.09 8.63 32.07
CA THR A 10 13.12 7.53 32.10
C THR A 10 12.81 7.14 30.66
N SER A 11 13.42 6.05 30.19
CA SER A 11 13.00 5.37 28.96
C SER A 11 11.70 4.62 29.23
N LEU A 12 10.61 4.98 28.55
CA LEU A 12 9.39 4.20 28.58
C LEU A 12 9.30 3.39 27.27
N PHE A 13 9.67 2.12 27.38
CA PHE A 13 9.33 1.08 26.41
C PHE A 13 7.81 0.90 26.45
N ALA A 14 7.12 1.09 25.32
CA ALA A 14 5.72 0.71 25.18
C ALA A 14 5.67 -0.75 24.67
N THR A 15 5.53 -1.68 25.61
CA THR A 15 5.13 -3.06 25.34
C THR A 15 3.70 -3.05 24.82
N VAL A 16 3.47 -3.49 23.58
CA VAL A 16 2.10 -3.69 23.04
C VAL A 16 1.52 -4.95 23.68
N SER A 17 0.62 -4.79 24.65
CA SER A 17 -0.10 -5.90 25.27
C SER A 17 -1.32 -6.31 24.43
N GLU A 18 -1.19 -7.47 23.82
CA GLU A 18 -2.15 -8.53 23.50
C GLU A 18 -3.58 -8.48 24.12
N GLN A 19 -4.41 -7.45 23.86
CA GLN A 19 -5.79 -7.46 24.40
C GLN A 19 -6.97 -6.98 23.53
N HIS A 20 -6.85 -6.64 22.24
CA HIS A 20 -8.05 -6.25 21.47
C HIS A 20 -8.21 -6.99 20.15
N ARG A 21 -8.45 -8.30 20.25
CA ARG A 21 -9.20 -9.05 19.24
C ARG A 21 -10.68 -8.93 19.62
N GLN A 22 -11.47 -8.14 18.91
CA GLN A 22 -12.92 -8.22 19.02
C GLN A 22 -13.59 -8.37 17.66
N TYR A 23 -14.13 -9.56 17.45
CA TYR A 23 -14.88 -10.01 16.29
C TYR A 23 -16.17 -9.21 16.08
N CYS A 24 -16.47 -8.84 14.84
CA CYS A 24 -17.78 -8.34 14.41
C CYS A 24 -18.84 -9.46 14.46
N THR A 25 -19.95 -9.23 15.17
CA THR A 25 -21.18 -9.99 15.02
C THR A 25 -22.12 -9.28 14.04
N THR A 26 -22.61 -10.03 13.05
CA THR A 26 -23.55 -9.58 12.01
C THR A 26 -24.95 -9.27 12.55
N SER A 27 -25.51 -8.11 12.20
CA SER A 27 -26.91 -8.01 11.75
C SER A 27 -27.21 -6.65 11.09
N SER A 28 -27.78 -6.73 9.88
CA SER A 28 -28.63 -5.74 9.21
C SER A 28 -28.01 -4.43 8.71
N LYS A 29 -27.64 -4.47 7.41
CA LYS A 29 -27.78 -3.40 6.39
C LYS A 29 -27.48 -1.96 6.86
N ASN A 30 -26.20 -1.69 7.10
CA ASN A 30 -25.47 -0.44 6.86
C ASN A 30 -24.19 -0.54 7.70
N ILE A 31 -23.09 -0.94 7.08
CA ILE A 31 -21.81 -1.10 7.78
C ILE A 31 -21.23 0.32 7.97
N CYS A 32 -21.57 0.93 9.10
CA CYS A 32 -20.81 2.04 9.66
C CYS A 32 -19.75 1.39 10.56
N LEU A 33 -18.50 1.30 10.11
CA LEU A 33 -17.40 0.92 10.99
C LEU A 33 -16.99 2.16 11.77
N GLU A 34 -17.67 2.42 12.88
CA GLU A 34 -17.19 3.41 13.85
C GLU A 34 -16.04 2.79 14.66
N TYR A 35 -14.80 3.10 14.28
CA TYR A 35 -13.64 2.84 15.12
C TYR A 35 -13.62 3.85 16.27
N HIS A 36 -14.12 3.45 17.43
CA HIS A 36 -14.10 4.26 18.65
C HIS A 36 -12.81 4.01 19.44
N TYR A 37 -11.85 4.93 19.33
CA TYR A 37 -10.76 5.02 20.29
C TYR A 37 -11.24 5.77 21.54
N LYS A 38 -11.26 5.13 22.71
CA LYS A 38 -11.65 5.79 23.97
C LYS A 38 -10.52 6.71 24.44
N LEU A 39 -10.71 8.02 24.29
CA LEU A 39 -9.86 9.04 24.92
C LEU A 39 -10.32 9.34 26.36
N PRO A 40 -9.39 9.69 27.26
CA PRO A 40 -9.69 9.96 28.66
C PRO A 40 -10.57 11.20 28.81
N THR A 41 -11.60 11.05 29.64
CA THR A 41 -12.58 12.07 29.96
C THR A 41 -11.91 13.16 30.79
N THR A 42 -11.59 14.29 30.14
CA THR A 42 -11.77 15.69 30.58
C THR A 42 -10.68 16.57 29.99
N LEU A 43 -10.96 17.25 28.87
CA LEU A 43 -10.32 18.53 28.53
C LEU A 43 -11.18 19.29 27.52
N ASN A 44 -11.28 20.60 27.74
CA ASN A 44 -12.00 21.64 26.98
C ASN A 44 -12.43 21.28 25.55
N MET A 45 -13.73 21.38 25.26
CA MET A 45 -14.32 21.30 23.92
C MET A 45 -13.83 22.47 23.04
N VAL A 46 -12.63 22.35 22.49
CA VAL A 46 -12.35 22.89 21.17
C VAL A 46 -13.14 21.99 20.23
N ALA A 47 -14.07 22.55 19.46
CA ALA A 47 -14.80 21.79 18.46
C ALA A 47 -13.78 21.18 17.48
N MET A 48 -13.46 19.91 17.68
CA MET A 48 -12.56 19.17 16.81
C MET A 48 -13.12 19.24 15.38
N PRO A 49 -12.32 19.60 14.37
CA PRO A 49 -12.79 19.59 13.00
C PRO A 49 -13.27 18.19 12.65
N LYS A 50 -14.53 18.07 12.24
CA LYS A 50 -15.11 16.81 11.77
C LYS A 50 -14.70 16.60 10.32
N ILE A 51 -13.63 15.84 10.09
CA ILE A 51 -13.19 15.48 8.73
C ILE A 51 -14.00 14.27 8.27
N VAL A 52 -14.69 14.41 7.15
CA VAL A 52 -15.42 13.32 6.50
C VAL A 52 -14.78 13.06 5.14
N ILE A 53 -14.43 11.81 4.87
CA ILE A 53 -13.84 11.37 3.59
C ILE A 53 -14.84 10.47 2.89
N ALA A 54 -15.22 10.86 1.68
CA ALA A 54 -16.11 10.07 0.83
C ALA A 54 -15.31 9.19 -0.14
N GLY A 55 -15.41 7.88 0.05
CA GLY A 55 -14.80 6.85 -0.80
C GLY A 55 -13.80 5.98 -0.04
N GLY A 56 -14.16 4.72 0.19
CA GLY A 56 -13.38 3.73 0.94
C GLY A 56 -12.34 2.98 0.09
N GLY A 57 -11.95 3.55 -1.05
CA GLY A 57 -10.86 3.01 -1.88
C GLY A 57 -9.48 3.47 -1.38
N ILE A 58 -8.43 3.06 -2.09
CA ILE A 58 -7.03 3.32 -1.71
C ILE A 58 -6.74 4.79 -1.41
N ILE A 59 -7.34 5.71 -2.17
CA ILE A 59 -7.12 7.14 -1.94
C ILE A 59 -7.71 7.59 -0.60
N GLY A 60 -8.96 7.22 -0.30
CA GLY A 60 -9.61 7.63 0.94
C GLY A 60 -9.04 6.95 2.17
N THR A 61 -8.69 5.66 2.07
CA THR A 61 -8.02 4.93 3.16
C THR A 61 -6.63 5.51 3.43
N SER A 62 -5.83 5.81 2.40
CA SER A 62 -4.52 6.44 2.57
C SER A 62 -4.62 7.84 3.21
N ILE A 63 -5.55 8.68 2.76
CA ILE A 63 -5.75 10.01 3.38
C ILE A 63 -6.15 9.84 4.86
N SER A 64 -7.08 8.93 5.16
CA SER A 64 -7.52 8.67 6.53
C SER A 64 -6.35 8.20 7.41
N TYR A 65 -5.52 7.29 6.88
CA TYR A 65 -4.34 6.75 7.54
C TYR A 65 -3.33 7.86 7.87
N PHE A 66 -2.95 8.70 6.90
CA PHE A 66 -1.96 9.76 7.14
C PHE A 66 -2.51 10.87 8.05
N LEU A 67 -3.80 11.22 7.96
CA LEU A 67 -4.42 12.16 8.89
C LEU A 67 -4.43 11.66 10.33
N ALA A 68 -4.74 10.37 10.53
CA ALA A 68 -4.70 9.76 11.85
C ALA A 68 -3.26 9.67 12.38
N LYS A 69 -2.32 9.26 11.54
CA LYS A 69 -0.92 9.02 11.93
C LYS A 69 -0.12 10.30 12.18
N GLU A 70 -0.21 11.29 11.29
CA GLU A 70 0.66 12.47 11.34
C GLU A 70 0.05 13.64 12.10
N HIS A 71 -1.28 13.67 12.20
CA HIS A 71 -2.02 14.80 12.76
C HIS A 71 -2.94 14.43 13.92
N ASP A 72 -2.93 13.17 14.39
CA ASP A 72 -3.79 12.65 15.47
C ASP A 72 -5.26 13.08 15.29
N THR A 73 -5.71 13.11 14.04
CA THR A 73 -7.02 13.65 13.68
C THR A 73 -8.02 12.52 13.47
N SER A 74 -9.17 12.62 14.14
CA SER A 74 -10.28 11.70 13.92
C SER A 74 -10.97 11.98 12.59
N VAL A 75 -11.09 10.94 11.76
CA VAL A 75 -11.69 11.02 10.43
C VAL A 75 -12.85 10.03 10.35
N THR A 76 -13.95 10.45 9.73
CA THR A 76 -15.06 9.55 9.36
C THR A 76 -14.93 9.18 7.88
N LEU A 77 -14.55 7.94 7.59
CA LEU A 77 -14.50 7.39 6.24
C LEU A 77 -15.87 6.79 5.88
N ILE A 78 -16.48 7.28 4.79
CA ILE A 78 -17.78 6.79 4.31
C ILE A 78 -17.66 6.19 2.91
N ASP A 79 -18.23 5.02 2.72
CA ASP A 79 -18.39 4.39 1.40
C ASP A 79 -19.70 3.60 1.36
N PRO A 80 -20.50 3.70 0.29
CA PRO A 80 -21.77 2.96 0.19
C PRO A 80 -21.62 1.43 0.22
N LYS A 81 -20.43 0.89 -0.08
CA LYS A 81 -20.17 -0.55 -0.20
C LYS A 81 -19.09 -1.08 0.75
N GLY A 82 -18.44 -0.22 1.53
CA GLY A 82 -17.41 -0.59 2.50
C GLY A 82 -15.99 -0.28 2.02
N ILE A 83 -14.99 -0.97 2.59
CA ILE A 83 -13.57 -0.74 2.28
C ILE A 83 -13.19 -1.50 1.00
N ALA A 84 -12.45 -0.81 0.12
CA ALA A 84 -11.98 -1.26 -1.19
C ALA A 84 -13.02 -1.99 -2.07
N PRO A 85 -14.24 -1.49 -2.25
CA PRO A 85 -15.31 -2.24 -2.92
C PRO A 85 -15.21 -2.21 -4.46
N GLY A 86 -14.35 -1.34 -5.00
CA GLY A 86 -14.28 -1.02 -6.42
C GLY A 86 -12.93 -1.31 -7.06
N ALA A 87 -12.44 -0.36 -7.85
CA ALA A 87 -11.21 -0.49 -8.63
C ALA A 87 -9.98 -0.84 -7.76
N SER A 88 -9.90 -0.29 -6.55
CA SER A 88 -8.73 -0.48 -5.68
C SER A 88 -8.48 -1.94 -5.30
N SER A 89 -9.49 -2.74 -4.95
CA SER A 89 -9.26 -4.16 -4.61
C SER A 89 -9.03 -5.06 -5.81
N LYS A 90 -9.48 -4.63 -7.00
CA LYS A 90 -9.39 -5.39 -8.26
C LYS A 90 -8.18 -5.01 -9.11
N ALA A 91 -7.37 -4.06 -8.65
CA ALA A 91 -6.15 -3.68 -9.32
C ALA A 91 -5.15 -4.85 -9.35
N GLY A 92 -4.22 -4.82 -10.30
CA GLY A 92 -3.13 -5.81 -10.35
C GLY A 92 -2.06 -5.59 -9.27
N GLY A 93 -2.05 -4.44 -8.60
CA GLY A 93 -1.10 -4.12 -7.53
C GLY A 93 0.34 -3.89 -7.97
N PHE A 94 0.58 -3.84 -9.28
CA PHE A 94 1.89 -3.57 -9.84
C PHE A 94 2.30 -2.11 -9.65
N LEU A 95 3.53 -1.89 -9.18
CA LEU A 95 4.12 -0.59 -8.92
C LEU A 95 5.37 -0.46 -9.78
N ALA A 96 5.48 0.66 -10.50
CA ALA A 96 6.67 1.01 -11.25
C ALA A 96 7.10 2.43 -10.93
N ARG A 97 8.33 2.57 -10.45
CA ARG A 97 8.87 3.85 -9.99
C ARG A 97 9.06 4.85 -11.14
N GLN A 98 9.50 4.34 -12.30
CA GLN A 98 10.04 5.14 -13.41
C GLN A 98 9.11 5.32 -14.62
N TRP A 99 7.89 4.77 -14.59
CA TRP A 99 6.99 4.79 -15.77
C TRP A 99 6.41 6.17 -16.12
N ARG A 100 6.65 7.16 -15.26
CA ARG A 100 6.21 8.55 -15.42
C ARG A 100 7.37 9.54 -15.40
N ASP A 101 8.60 9.07 -15.57
CA ASP A 101 9.79 9.92 -15.69
C ASP A 101 9.65 10.88 -16.87
N ASP A 102 10.31 12.04 -16.78
CA ASP A 102 10.24 13.15 -17.74
C ASP A 102 8.83 13.77 -17.87
N THR A 103 7.96 13.54 -16.89
CA THR A 103 6.63 14.16 -16.83
C THR A 103 6.46 14.99 -15.56
N PRO A 104 5.54 15.97 -15.53
CA PRO A 104 5.24 16.72 -14.30
C PRO A 104 4.77 15.85 -13.12
N LEU A 105 4.40 14.59 -13.38
CA LEU A 105 3.96 13.63 -12.37
C LEU A 105 5.10 12.75 -11.82
N GLU A 106 6.31 12.85 -12.38
CA GLU A 106 7.48 12.06 -11.94
C GLU A 106 7.70 12.12 -10.43
N PRO A 107 7.76 13.30 -9.77
CA PRO A 107 8.03 13.35 -8.34
C PRO A 107 6.96 12.64 -7.51
N MET A 108 5.70 12.78 -7.93
CA MET A 108 4.57 12.11 -7.28
C MET A 108 4.64 10.59 -7.45
N HIS A 109 5.05 10.12 -8.63
CA HIS A 109 5.13 8.69 -8.92
C HIS A 109 6.26 8.02 -8.14
N GLN A 110 7.44 8.65 -8.11
CA GLN A 110 8.58 8.17 -7.32
C GLN A 110 8.28 8.20 -5.82
N LEU A 111 7.69 9.29 -5.31
CA LEU A 111 7.25 9.37 -3.92
C LEU A 111 6.24 8.28 -3.58
N GLY A 112 5.24 8.08 -4.43
CA GLY A 112 4.23 7.05 -4.26
C GLY A 112 4.86 5.67 -4.17
N PHE A 113 5.79 5.34 -5.07
CA PHE A 113 6.50 4.06 -5.06
C PHE A 113 7.29 3.84 -3.76
N ASP A 114 8.12 4.82 -3.37
CA ASP A 114 8.96 4.73 -2.17
C ASP A 114 8.10 4.65 -0.89
N LEU A 115 6.90 5.23 -0.90
CA LEU A 115 5.97 5.19 0.23
C LEU A 115 5.38 3.80 0.47
N HIS A 116 5.13 3.00 -0.58
CA HIS A 116 4.58 1.66 -0.41
C HIS A 116 5.54 0.74 0.33
N GLU A 117 6.85 0.90 0.13
CA GLU A 117 7.88 0.16 0.88
C GLU A 117 7.87 0.54 2.36
N LYS A 118 7.86 1.85 2.65
CA LYS A 118 7.78 2.35 4.04
C LYS A 118 6.54 1.85 4.77
N ILE A 119 5.38 1.88 4.11
CA ILE A 119 4.14 1.37 4.68
C ILE A 119 4.24 -0.15 4.91
N ALA A 120 4.87 -0.90 4.00
CA ALA A 120 5.07 -2.33 4.19
C ALA A 120 5.91 -2.64 5.43
N ASP A 121 6.97 -1.87 5.65
CA ASP A 121 7.85 -2.01 6.82
C ASP A 121 7.11 -1.67 8.12
N GLU A 122 6.25 -0.64 8.10
CA GLU A 122 5.47 -0.22 9.26
C GLU A 122 4.32 -1.18 9.59
N LEU A 123 3.70 -1.78 8.57
CA LEU A 123 2.54 -2.66 8.68
C LEU A 123 2.93 -4.14 8.58
N ILE A 124 4.12 -4.49 9.08
CA ILE A 124 4.68 -5.84 8.95
C ILE A 124 3.78 -6.93 9.54
N GLU A 125 3.01 -6.60 10.59
CA GLU A 125 2.10 -7.52 11.27
C GLU A 125 0.88 -7.87 10.43
N THR A 126 0.40 -6.94 9.61
CA THR A 126 -0.81 -7.13 8.81
C THR A 126 -0.52 -7.63 7.40
N ASN A 127 0.75 -7.59 6.99
CA ASN A 127 1.28 -8.15 5.75
C ASN A 127 0.46 -7.79 4.51
N ILE A 128 0.80 -6.64 3.91
CA ILE A 128 0.19 -6.14 2.66
C ILE A 128 0.70 -6.85 1.39
N ASP A 129 1.43 -7.97 1.54
CA ASP A 129 2.12 -8.73 0.47
C ASP A 129 2.98 -7.84 -0.44
N TYR A 130 3.68 -6.86 0.15
CA TYR A 130 4.66 -6.06 -0.58
C TYR A 130 5.86 -6.93 -0.99
N ARG A 131 6.28 -6.83 -2.24
CA ARG A 131 7.53 -7.45 -2.71
C ARG A 131 8.13 -6.72 -3.90
N ARG A 132 9.45 -6.64 -3.95
CA ARG A 132 10.20 -6.22 -5.14
C ARG A 132 10.11 -7.29 -6.22
N LEU A 133 10.09 -6.88 -7.49
CA LEU A 133 9.93 -7.78 -8.63
C LEU A 133 10.77 -7.31 -9.82
N THR A 134 11.12 -8.24 -10.69
CA THR A 134 11.56 -7.94 -12.05
C THR A 134 10.35 -7.95 -13.00
N CYS A 135 10.41 -7.17 -14.08
CA CYS A 135 9.34 -7.10 -15.07
C CYS A 135 9.93 -7.16 -16.49
N SER A 136 9.36 -8.04 -17.33
CA SER A 136 9.71 -8.16 -18.74
C SER A 136 8.47 -8.10 -19.61
N ALA A 137 8.54 -7.35 -20.71
CA ALA A 137 7.53 -7.36 -21.76
C ALA A 137 7.93 -8.38 -22.83
N VAL A 138 6.99 -9.23 -23.24
CA VAL A 138 7.22 -10.27 -24.25
C VAL A 138 6.30 -10.02 -25.44
N ALA A 139 6.87 -9.95 -26.63
CA ALA A 139 6.11 -9.85 -27.87
C ALA A 139 5.86 -11.25 -28.45
N ILE A 140 4.61 -11.51 -28.80
CA ILE A 140 4.14 -12.80 -29.33
C ILE A 140 3.52 -12.58 -30.71
N ASP A 141 3.88 -13.42 -31.67
CA ASP A 141 3.27 -13.44 -33.01
C ASP A 141 2.37 -14.66 -33.16
N GLU A 142 1.06 -14.46 -32.94
CA GLU A 142 0.07 -15.54 -32.96
C GLU A 142 -0.14 -16.19 -34.34
N THR A 143 0.34 -15.54 -35.42
CA THR A 143 0.21 -16.09 -36.79
C THR A 143 1.22 -17.22 -37.05
N GLN A 144 2.25 -17.33 -36.22
CA GLN A 144 3.26 -18.38 -36.30
C GLN A 144 2.76 -19.68 -35.64
N THR A 145 2.04 -20.49 -36.42
CA THR A 145 1.55 -21.83 -36.04
C THR A 145 2.61 -22.93 -36.13
N ARG A 146 3.83 -22.60 -36.60
CA ARG A 146 4.91 -23.58 -36.81
C ARG A 146 5.94 -23.46 -35.69
N LYS A 147 6.40 -24.62 -35.19
CA LYS A 147 7.50 -24.79 -34.23
C LYS A 147 8.57 -23.71 -34.43
N VAL A 148 8.51 -22.65 -33.65
CA VAL A 148 9.51 -21.58 -33.70
C VAL A 148 10.82 -22.20 -33.20
N GLN A 149 11.88 -22.12 -34.01
CA GLN A 149 13.22 -22.40 -33.53
C GLN A 149 13.44 -21.46 -32.35
N LYS A 150 13.61 -22.02 -31.15
CA LYS A 150 13.74 -21.27 -29.90
C LYS A 150 14.66 -20.07 -30.15
N PRO A 151 14.18 -18.81 -29.96
CA PRO A 151 15.03 -17.65 -30.11
C PRO A 151 16.34 -17.85 -29.36
N PRO A 152 17.49 -17.38 -29.87
CA PRO A 152 18.76 -17.55 -29.18
C PRO A 152 18.64 -17.11 -27.73
N SER A 153 19.12 -17.94 -26.79
CA SER A 153 18.84 -17.86 -25.34
C SER A 153 19.02 -16.47 -24.73
N LYS A 154 19.95 -15.66 -25.23
CA LYS A 154 20.15 -14.26 -24.80
C LYS A 154 18.94 -13.35 -25.00
N LYS A 155 18.05 -13.66 -25.95
CA LYS A 155 16.82 -12.87 -26.19
C LYS A 155 15.66 -13.26 -25.28
N LEU A 156 15.81 -14.28 -24.45
CA LEU A 156 14.76 -14.82 -23.57
C LEU A 156 15.24 -14.97 -22.13
N GLU A 157 16.35 -14.32 -21.76
CA GLU A 157 16.92 -14.41 -20.41
C GLU A 157 15.88 -13.94 -19.37
N GLY A 158 15.45 -14.85 -18.49
CA GLY A 158 14.41 -14.64 -17.48
C GLY A 158 12.96 -14.93 -17.92
N VAL A 159 12.72 -15.29 -19.18
CA VAL A 159 11.40 -15.66 -19.74
C VAL A 159 11.43 -16.97 -20.52
N GLU A 160 12.37 -17.86 -20.19
CA GLU A 160 12.63 -19.12 -20.91
C GLU A 160 11.48 -20.12 -20.82
N TRP A 161 10.60 -19.95 -19.83
CA TRP A 161 9.38 -20.71 -19.64
C TRP A 161 8.28 -20.35 -20.64
N VAL A 162 8.39 -19.22 -21.35
CA VAL A 162 7.45 -18.82 -22.41
C VAL A 162 7.77 -19.61 -23.67
N ASP A 163 6.93 -20.61 -23.97
CA ASP A 163 7.16 -21.63 -24.99
C ASP A 163 6.46 -21.36 -26.33
N ARG A 164 5.70 -20.27 -26.44
CA ARG A 164 4.85 -19.98 -27.61
C ARG A 164 5.26 -18.70 -28.33
N ALA A 165 5.61 -18.86 -29.61
CA ALA A 165 5.65 -17.81 -30.64
C ALA A 165 6.30 -16.47 -30.20
N VAL A 166 7.28 -16.53 -29.32
CA VAL A 166 7.97 -15.33 -28.82
C VAL A 166 8.87 -14.78 -29.91
N VAL A 167 8.61 -13.54 -30.30
CA VAL A 167 9.43 -12.80 -31.28
C VAL A 167 10.49 -11.94 -30.59
N GLY A 168 10.33 -11.65 -29.31
CA GLY A 168 11.36 -11.03 -28.47
C GLY A 168 10.85 -10.70 -27.07
N SER A 169 11.78 -10.37 -26.17
CA SER A 169 11.46 -9.79 -24.87
C SER A 169 12.34 -8.57 -24.58
N VAL A 170 11.80 -7.67 -23.76
CA VAL A 170 12.51 -6.50 -23.25
C VAL A 170 12.36 -6.47 -21.74
N SER A 171 13.48 -6.35 -21.02
CA SER A 171 13.46 -6.07 -19.59
C SER A 171 12.92 -4.66 -19.38
N MET A 172 11.81 -4.55 -18.67
CA MET A 172 11.09 -3.29 -18.41
C MET A 172 11.47 -2.69 -17.06
N ALA A 173 11.81 -3.54 -16.09
CA ALA A 173 12.05 -3.15 -14.72
C ALA A 173 12.82 -4.23 -13.95
N ASP A 174 13.54 -3.83 -12.91
CA ASP A 174 14.22 -4.69 -11.96
C ASP A 174 13.72 -4.42 -10.53
N GLU A 175 14.29 -5.12 -9.55
CA GLU A 175 13.86 -5.03 -8.15
C GLU A 175 14.05 -3.62 -7.54
N THR A 176 14.87 -2.76 -8.15
CA THR A 176 15.10 -1.39 -7.66
C THR A 176 13.94 -0.46 -8.02
N ASN A 177 13.27 -0.70 -9.16
CA ASN A 177 12.28 0.20 -9.74
C ASN A 177 10.90 -0.44 -9.96
N CYS A 178 10.72 -1.71 -9.56
CA CYS A 178 9.45 -2.41 -9.61
C CYS A 178 9.12 -3.17 -8.34
N ALA A 179 7.84 -3.13 -7.97
CA ALA A 179 7.29 -3.83 -6.82
C ALA A 179 5.84 -4.25 -7.09
N GLN A 180 5.29 -5.08 -6.20
CA GLN A 180 3.88 -5.39 -6.14
C GLN A 180 3.38 -5.35 -4.71
N VAL A 181 2.13 -4.93 -4.53
CA VAL A 181 1.36 -5.02 -3.28
C VAL A 181 0.05 -5.76 -3.52
N HIS A 182 -0.56 -6.30 -2.46
CA HIS A 182 -1.93 -6.80 -2.54
C HIS A 182 -2.92 -5.64 -2.36
N PRO A 183 -3.65 -5.22 -3.42
CA PRO A 183 -4.36 -3.93 -3.38
C PRO A 183 -5.50 -3.88 -2.38
N ARG A 184 -6.23 -4.98 -2.21
CA ARG A 184 -7.27 -5.09 -1.18
C ARG A 184 -6.70 -4.99 0.23
N LYS A 185 -5.70 -5.82 0.56
CA LYS A 185 -5.05 -5.81 1.88
C LYS A 185 -4.52 -4.43 2.22
N LEU A 186 -3.89 -3.73 1.27
CA LEU A 186 -3.38 -2.37 1.47
C LEU A 186 -4.46 -1.37 1.89
N CYS A 187 -5.71 -1.54 1.43
CA CYS A 187 -6.81 -0.65 1.80
C CYS A 187 -7.46 -1.01 3.13
N GLU A 188 -7.33 -2.26 3.59
CA GLU A 188 -7.98 -2.79 4.80
C GLU A 188 -7.17 -2.52 6.09
N GLN A 189 -6.13 -1.69 5.99
CA GLN A 189 -5.22 -1.32 7.08
C GLN A 189 -5.70 -0.10 7.86
#